data_AF-A9HQZ7-F1
#
_entry.id   AF-A9HQZ7-F1
#
_cell.length_a   1.000
_cell.length_b   1.000
_cell.length_c   1.000
_cell.angle_alpha   90.00
_cell.angle_beta   90.00
_cell.angle_gamma   90.00
#
_symmetry.space_group_name_H-M   'P 1'
#
loop_
_entity.id
_entity.type
_entity.pdbx_description
1 polymer ?
#
loop_
_entity_poly.entity_id
_entity_poly.type
_entity_poly.pdbx_seq_one_letter_code
_entity_poly.pdbx_strand_id
1 'polypeptide(L)'
;MVPFRMASFASRLNAETLADGLHLVVDDEHGPLRFWIGEGAERRPAIVIPLDEACMVRLHHVRRFLRRWTGRPGGPLPHALRPTRYRIDRLALALRAVTARKAGATTRMIAGVSDPGVYTMRGALWKDCDQRGTAERQMKLGEHLVAGGYLALLRHGIPRNPETASISA
;
A
#
# COMPACT_ATOMS: atom_id res chain seq x y z
N MET A 1 -19.97 -3.37 -29.31
CA MET A 1 -18.61 -3.32 -28.70
C MET A 1 -18.30 -1.86 -28.37
N VAL A 2 -18.07 -1.51 -27.10
CA VAL A 2 -17.79 -0.12 -26.71
C VAL A 2 -16.34 0.22 -27.11
N PRO A 3 -16.09 1.21 -27.98
CA PRO A 3 -14.73 1.56 -28.39
C PRO A 3 -13.94 2.08 -27.18
N PHE A 4 -12.64 1.80 -27.14
CA PHE A 4 -11.77 2.35 -26.11
C PHE A 4 -11.73 3.87 -26.25
N ARG A 5 -12.08 4.58 -25.19
CA ARG A 5 -11.81 6.01 -25.07
C ARG A 5 -11.26 6.28 -23.69
N MET A 6 -10.02 6.77 -23.63
CA MET A 6 -9.42 7.25 -22.37
C MET A 6 -10.25 8.38 -21.73
N ALA A 7 -10.99 9.15 -22.54
CA ALA A 7 -11.91 10.17 -22.07
C ALA A 7 -13.06 9.62 -21.21
N SER A 8 -13.40 8.32 -21.32
CA SER A 8 -14.42 7.67 -20.48
C SER A 8 -14.02 7.58 -19.00
N PHE A 9 -12.76 7.93 -18.68
CA PHE A 9 -12.18 7.96 -17.34
C PHE A 9 -11.87 9.40 -16.90
N ALA A 10 -12.61 10.40 -17.40
CA ALA A 10 -12.38 11.83 -17.16
C ALA A 10 -12.34 12.25 -15.68
N SER A 11 -12.81 11.41 -14.75
CA SER A 11 -12.54 11.55 -13.31
C SER A 11 -11.09 11.10 -12.99
N ARG A 12 -10.11 11.85 -13.52
CA ARG A 12 -8.69 11.63 -13.23
C ARG A 12 -8.38 12.23 -11.87
N LEU A 13 -7.87 11.42 -10.95
CA LEU A 13 -7.34 11.91 -9.68
C LEU A 13 -5.93 12.44 -9.85
N ASN A 14 -5.10 11.73 -10.64
CA ASN A 14 -3.73 12.13 -10.97
C ASN A 14 -3.29 11.48 -12.29
N ALA A 15 -2.49 12.22 -13.07
CA ALA A 15 -1.88 11.77 -14.31
C ALA A 15 -0.47 12.32 -14.39
N GLU A 16 0.51 11.48 -14.67
CA GLU A 16 1.92 11.86 -14.78
C GLU A 16 2.55 11.12 -15.95
N THR A 17 3.21 11.86 -16.84
CA THR A 17 4.00 11.27 -17.93
C THR A 17 5.45 11.20 -17.49
N LEU A 18 5.99 9.99 -17.45
CA LEU A 18 7.39 9.71 -17.14
C LEU A 18 8.10 9.18 -18.38
N ALA A 19 9.41 8.94 -18.28
CA ALA A 19 10.22 8.43 -19.40
C ALA A 19 9.75 7.06 -19.92
N ASP A 20 9.07 6.26 -19.08
CA ASP A 20 8.56 4.93 -19.40
C ASP A 20 7.10 4.94 -19.86
N GLY A 21 6.44 6.10 -19.93
CA GLY A 21 5.07 6.25 -20.41
C GLY A 21 4.15 7.04 -19.48
N LEU A 22 2.85 6.94 -19.73
CA LEU A 22 1.82 7.67 -18.99
C LEU A 22 1.29 6.83 -17.82
N HIS A 23 1.41 7.35 -16.61
CA HIS A 23 0.88 6.78 -15.38
C HIS A 23 -0.41 7.50 -14.98
N LEU A 24 -1.49 6.75 -14.76
CA LEU A 24 -2.81 7.29 -14.45
C LEU A 24 -3.37 6.65 -13.18
N VAL A 25 -3.96 7.49 -12.31
CA VAL A 25 -4.83 7.07 -11.22
C VAL A 25 -6.22 7.62 -11.47
N VAL A 26 -7.16 6.71 -11.67
CA VAL A 26 -8.57 7.02 -11.92
C VAL A 26 -9.37 6.63 -10.69
N ASP A 27 -10.22 7.53 -10.20
CA ASP A 27 -11.11 7.19 -9.09
C ASP A 27 -12.18 6.19 -9.54
N ASP A 28 -12.57 5.32 -8.62
CA ASP A 28 -13.70 4.42 -8.78
C ASP A 28 -14.31 4.18 -7.40
N GLU A 29 -15.63 4.03 -7.37
CA GLU A 29 -16.42 3.84 -6.14
C GLU A 29 -15.83 2.77 -5.20
N HIS A 30 -15.21 1.73 -5.76
CA HIS A 30 -14.67 0.60 -5.01
C HIS A 30 -13.14 0.64 -4.84
N GLY A 31 -12.55 1.81 -5.06
CA GLY A 31 -11.12 2.10 -4.92
C GLY A 31 -10.44 2.38 -6.27
N PRO A 32 -9.28 3.05 -6.28
CA PRO A 32 -8.69 3.56 -7.52
C PRO A 32 -8.31 2.46 -8.51
N LEU A 33 -8.36 2.80 -9.79
CA LEU A 33 -7.76 2.08 -10.90
C LEU A 33 -6.43 2.75 -11.25
N ARG A 34 -5.38 1.93 -11.43
CA ARG A 34 -4.05 2.41 -11.81
C ARG A 34 -3.69 1.85 -13.17
N PHE A 35 -3.24 2.71 -14.07
CA PHE A 35 -2.82 2.34 -15.41
C PHE A 35 -1.42 2.85 -15.67
N TRP A 36 -0.64 1.99 -16.31
CA TRP A 36 0.55 2.40 -17.05
C TRP A 36 0.24 2.21 -18.53
N ILE A 37 0.48 3.25 -19.30
CA ILE A 37 0.21 3.28 -20.75
C ILE A 37 1.54 3.57 -21.42
N GLY A 38 2.12 2.53 -22.01
CA GLY A 38 3.32 2.63 -22.83
C GLY A 38 3.05 3.30 -24.18
N GLU A 39 4.11 3.67 -24.86
CA GLU A 39 4.06 4.32 -26.17
C GLU A 39 3.34 3.45 -27.22
N GLY A 40 2.53 4.06 -28.08
CA GLY A 40 1.80 3.37 -29.16
C GLY A 40 0.47 2.73 -28.74
N ALA A 41 0.13 2.73 -27.45
CA ALA A 41 -1.13 2.20 -26.94
C ALA A 41 -2.37 2.95 -27.48
N GLU A 42 -2.22 4.21 -27.91
CA GLU A 42 -3.33 4.99 -28.49
C GLU A 42 -3.85 4.43 -29.83
N ARG A 43 -3.00 3.72 -30.60
CA ARG A 43 -3.37 3.19 -31.92
C ARG A 43 -4.01 1.80 -31.85
N ARG A 44 -3.48 0.94 -30.98
CA ARG A 44 -3.95 -0.44 -30.77
C ARG A 44 -3.80 -0.82 -29.30
N PRO A 45 -4.80 -0.52 -28.45
CA PRO A 45 -4.69 -0.79 -27.02
C PRO A 45 -4.63 -2.30 -26.78
N ALA A 46 -3.57 -2.72 -26.08
CA ALA A 46 -3.38 -4.08 -25.59
C ALA A 46 -3.05 -4.04 -24.10
N ILE A 47 -3.39 -5.11 -23.39
CA ILE A 47 -3.02 -5.28 -21.98
C ILE A 47 -1.94 -6.35 -21.91
N VAL A 48 -0.76 -5.97 -21.42
CA VAL A 48 0.34 -6.90 -21.17
C VAL A 48 0.35 -7.26 -19.69
N ILE A 49 0.30 -8.55 -19.38
CA ILE A 49 0.38 -9.07 -18.01
C ILE A 49 1.63 -9.95 -17.90
N PRO A 50 2.68 -9.50 -17.19
CA PRO A 50 3.82 -10.34 -16.88
C PRO A 50 3.39 -11.57 -16.07
N LEU A 51 3.94 -12.74 -16.41
CA LEU A 51 3.72 -14.01 -15.70
C LEU A 51 4.67 -14.14 -14.50
N ASP A 52 4.53 -13.23 -13.54
CA ASP A 52 5.30 -13.21 -12.28
C ASP A 52 4.39 -13.47 -11.07
N GLU A 53 4.91 -13.31 -9.84
CA GLU A 53 4.17 -13.57 -8.61
C GLU A 53 2.97 -12.62 -8.40
N ALA A 54 2.91 -11.51 -9.12
CA ALA A 54 1.81 -10.55 -9.09
C ALA A 54 0.80 -10.73 -10.24
N CYS A 55 0.99 -11.72 -11.13
CA CYS A 55 0.14 -11.98 -12.28
C CYS A 55 -1.35 -12.04 -11.93
N MET A 56 -1.71 -12.79 -10.89
CA MET A 56 -3.11 -12.94 -10.45
C MET A 56 -3.73 -11.62 -9.98
N VAL A 57 -2.95 -10.75 -9.36
CA VAL A 57 -3.45 -9.44 -8.95
C VAL A 57 -3.58 -8.50 -10.14
N ARG A 58 -2.63 -8.51 -11.08
CA ARG A 58 -2.77 -7.76 -12.34
C ARG A 58 -4.03 -8.20 -13.10
N LEU A 59 -4.32 -9.50 -13.17
CA LEU A 59 -5.54 -10.00 -13.80
C LEU A 59 -6.82 -9.53 -13.07
N HIS A 60 -6.82 -9.46 -11.74
CA HIS A 60 -7.92 -8.86 -10.98
C HIS A 60 -8.14 -7.39 -11.34
N HIS A 61 -7.07 -6.60 -11.46
CA HIS A 61 -7.16 -5.21 -11.90
C HIS A 61 -7.69 -5.07 -13.34
N VAL A 62 -7.31 -5.97 -14.24
CA VAL A 62 -7.87 -6.03 -15.60
C VAL A 62 -9.36 -6.30 -15.57
N ARG A 63 -9.83 -7.24 -14.75
CA ARG A 63 -11.27 -7.48 -14.58
C ARG A 63 -12.01 -6.22 -14.07
N ARG A 64 -11.43 -5.50 -13.10
CA ARG A 64 -12.00 -4.23 -12.60
C ARG A 64 -12.07 -3.19 -13.71
N PHE A 65 -11.01 -3.07 -14.50
CA PHE A 65 -10.96 -2.17 -15.65
C PHE A 65 -12.03 -2.50 -16.70
N LEU A 66 -12.15 -3.77 -17.11
CA LEU A 66 -13.13 -4.19 -18.10
C LEU A 66 -14.57 -3.96 -17.62
N ARG A 67 -14.85 -4.14 -16.33
CA ARG A 67 -16.15 -3.75 -15.74
C ARG A 67 -16.38 -2.24 -15.85
N ARG A 68 -15.40 -1.43 -15.46
CA ARG A 68 -15.51 0.03 -15.53
C ARG A 68 -15.68 0.55 -16.95
N TRP A 69 -14.97 -0.04 -17.91
CA TRP A 69 -15.12 0.23 -19.33
C TRP A 69 -16.52 -0.07 -19.82
N THR A 70 -17.09 -1.20 -19.42
CA THR A 70 -18.44 -1.62 -19.81
C THR A 70 -19.56 -0.90 -19.03
N GLY A 71 -19.24 0.18 -18.32
CA GLY A 71 -20.20 0.99 -17.58
C GLY A 71 -20.65 0.40 -16.25
N ARG A 72 -19.99 -0.67 -15.77
CA ARG A 72 -20.28 -1.30 -14.48
C ARG A 72 -19.27 -0.80 -13.43
N PRO A 73 -19.62 -0.73 -12.13
CA PRO A 73 -18.63 -0.45 -11.10
C PRO A 73 -17.44 -1.42 -11.18
N GLY A 74 -16.21 -0.94 -11.01
CA GLY A 74 -15.02 -1.79 -11.11
C GLY A 74 -15.07 -2.97 -10.12
N GLY A 75 -15.70 -2.76 -8.97
CA GLY A 75 -15.76 -3.72 -7.87
C GLY A 75 -14.54 -3.62 -6.97
N PRO A 76 -14.51 -4.42 -5.90
CA PRO A 76 -13.54 -4.23 -4.83
C PRO A 76 -12.10 -4.44 -5.31
N LEU A 77 -11.18 -3.73 -4.65
CA LEU A 77 -9.75 -4.01 -4.74
C LEU A 77 -9.45 -5.50 -4.44
N PRO A 78 -8.33 -6.04 -4.94
CA PRO A 78 -7.85 -7.36 -4.52
C PRO A 78 -7.84 -7.48 -2.99
N HIS A 79 -8.18 -8.64 -2.43
CA HIS A 79 -8.18 -8.83 -0.96
C HIS A 79 -6.83 -8.45 -0.33
N ALA A 80 -5.73 -8.77 -1.01
CA ALA A 80 -4.39 -8.41 -0.57
C ALA A 80 -4.11 -6.90 -0.50
N LEU A 81 -4.92 -6.07 -1.19
CA LEU A 81 -4.89 -4.61 -1.12
C LEU A 81 -6.03 -4.04 -0.25
N ARG A 82 -6.77 -4.89 0.46
CA ARG A 82 -7.83 -4.52 1.40
C ARG A 82 -7.45 -5.00 2.80
N PRO A 83 -6.46 -4.37 3.45
CA PRO A 83 -6.12 -4.72 4.81
C PRO A 83 -7.34 -4.53 5.73
N THR A 84 -7.47 -5.42 6.72
CA THR A 84 -8.51 -5.29 7.75
C THR A 84 -8.30 -4.00 8.55
N ARG A 85 -9.37 -3.51 9.20
CA ARG A 85 -9.28 -2.30 10.02
C ARG A 85 -8.20 -2.40 11.09
N TYR A 86 -8.13 -3.54 11.79
CA TYR A 86 -7.08 -3.86 12.74
C TYR A 86 -5.66 -3.72 12.14
N ARG A 87 -5.45 -4.22 10.92
CA ARG A 87 -4.16 -4.11 10.24
C ARG A 87 -3.82 -2.66 9.89
N ILE A 88 -4.80 -1.87 9.45
CA ILE A 88 -4.62 -0.44 9.18
C ILE A 88 -4.21 0.29 10.47
N ASP A 89 -4.95 0.09 11.56
CA ASP A 89 -4.68 0.77 12.83
C ASP A 89 -3.31 0.39 13.38
N ARG A 90 -2.90 -0.89 13.28
CA ARG A 90 -1.57 -1.36 13.67
C ARG A 90 -0.44 -0.71 12.85
N LEU A 91 -0.61 -0.58 11.53
CA LEU A 91 0.37 0.09 10.66
C LEU A 91 0.44 1.59 10.96
N ALA A 92 -0.70 2.24 11.18
CA ALA A 92 -0.76 3.66 11.54
C ALA A 92 -0.07 3.93 12.89
N LEU A 93 -0.29 3.08 13.89
CA LEU A 93 0.39 3.19 15.19
C LEU A 93 1.91 3.01 15.05
N ALA A 94 2.36 2.05 14.25
CA ALA A 94 3.78 1.85 13.98
C ALA A 94 4.44 3.10 13.32
N LEU A 95 3.79 3.70 12.32
CA LEU A 95 4.29 4.92 11.69
C LEU A 95 4.30 6.11 12.67
N ARG A 96 3.24 6.27 13.47
CA ARG A 96 3.17 7.30 14.53
C ARG A 96 4.26 7.10 15.58
N ALA A 97 4.57 5.86 15.95
CA ALA A 97 5.63 5.55 16.91
C ALA A 97 7.01 5.99 16.40
N VAL A 98 7.30 5.81 15.10
CA VAL A 98 8.55 6.32 14.50
C VAL A 98 8.59 7.84 14.51
N THR A 99 7.51 8.51 14.11
CA THR A 99 7.43 9.97 14.15
C THR A 99 7.63 10.50 15.57
N ALA A 100 6.97 9.89 16.56
CA ALA A 100 7.11 10.25 17.96
C ALA A 100 8.54 10.03 18.47
N ARG A 101 9.17 8.90 18.11
CA ARG A 101 10.56 8.62 18.47
C ARG A 101 11.52 9.66 17.88
N LYS A 102 11.33 10.04 16.61
CA LYS A 102 12.12 11.10 15.97
C LYS A 102 11.93 12.45 16.66
N ALA A 103 10.76 12.70 17.24
CA ALA A 103 10.48 13.88 18.06
C ALA A 103 10.96 13.75 19.53
N GLY A 104 11.72 12.70 19.88
CA GLY A 104 12.27 12.51 21.23
C GLY A 104 11.36 11.76 22.21
N ALA A 105 10.23 11.21 21.77
CA ALA A 105 9.34 10.46 22.65
C ALA A 105 10.02 9.20 23.20
N THR A 106 9.79 8.93 24.49
CA THR A 106 10.27 7.71 25.14
C THR A 106 9.41 6.50 24.76
N THR A 107 9.93 5.27 24.94
CA THR A 107 9.14 4.05 24.73
C THR A 107 7.87 4.03 25.57
N ARG A 108 7.91 4.64 26.77
CA ARG A 108 6.77 4.74 27.68
C ARG A 108 5.70 5.68 27.16
N MET A 109 6.08 6.80 26.55
CA MET A 109 5.15 7.71 25.88
C MET A 109 4.47 7.05 24.69
N ILE A 110 5.22 6.26 23.91
CA ILE A 110 4.68 5.50 22.78
C ILE A 110 3.70 4.43 23.26
N ALA A 111 4.05 3.65 24.29
CA ALA A 111 3.14 2.69 24.90
C ALA A 111 1.86 3.35 25.44
N GLY A 112 2.00 4.55 26.00
CA GLY A 112 0.90 5.34 26.55
C GLY A 112 -0.18 5.76 25.55
N VAL A 113 0.12 5.71 24.24
CA VAL A 113 -0.87 5.94 23.18
C VAL A 113 -1.90 4.79 23.13
N SER A 114 -1.47 3.56 23.39
CA SER A 114 -2.35 2.39 23.42
C SER A 114 -2.89 2.10 24.82
N ASP A 115 -2.11 2.37 25.86
CA ASP A 115 -2.50 2.14 27.25
C ASP A 115 -1.98 3.27 28.15
N PRO A 116 -2.79 4.30 28.45
CA PRO A 116 -2.41 5.40 29.34
C PRO A 116 -2.03 4.94 30.76
N GLY A 117 -2.46 3.75 31.19
CA GLY A 117 -2.11 3.19 32.50
C GLY A 117 -0.61 3.01 32.70
N VAL A 118 0.17 2.92 31.62
CA VAL A 118 1.63 2.84 31.72
C VAL A 118 2.26 4.06 32.37
N TYR A 119 1.62 5.23 32.38
CA TYR A 119 2.19 6.44 33.00
C TYR A 119 2.19 6.39 34.53
N THR A 120 1.28 5.63 35.14
CA THR A 120 1.19 5.51 36.61
C THR A 120 2.02 4.35 37.16
N MET A 121 2.55 3.47 36.30
CA MET A 121 3.36 2.32 36.71
C MET A 121 4.67 2.73 37.43
N ARG A 122 5.08 1.95 38.42
CA ARG A 122 6.42 2.12 39.02
C ARG A 122 7.50 1.70 38.02
N GLY A 123 8.71 2.25 38.19
CA GLY A 123 9.84 1.99 37.28
C GLY A 123 10.19 0.50 37.12
N ALA A 124 10.11 -0.29 38.20
CA ALA A 124 10.31 -1.74 38.14
C ALA A 124 9.22 -2.43 37.32
N LEU A 125 7.94 -2.14 37.60
CA LEU A 125 6.81 -2.70 36.86
C LEU A 125 6.83 -2.33 35.38
N TRP A 126 7.28 -1.12 35.03
CA TRP A 126 7.44 -0.69 33.64
C TRP A 126 8.50 -1.51 32.88
N LYS A 127 9.55 -1.98 33.54
CA LYS A 127 10.61 -2.75 32.86
C LYS A 127 10.10 -4.13 32.42
N ASP A 128 9.25 -4.73 33.23
CA ASP A 128 8.78 -6.12 33.04
C ASP A 128 7.37 -6.21 32.45
N CYS A 129 6.76 -5.09 32.01
CA CYS A 129 5.40 -5.11 31.47
C CYS A 129 5.33 -5.39 29.97
N ASP A 130 4.26 -6.08 29.55
CA ASP A 130 4.00 -6.43 28.15
C ASP A 130 3.78 -5.21 27.25
N GLN A 131 3.29 -4.10 27.83
CA GLN A 131 3.09 -2.84 27.12
C GLN A 131 4.41 -2.30 26.57
N ARG A 132 5.51 -2.46 27.31
CA ARG A 132 6.84 -2.07 26.85
C ARG A 132 7.25 -2.88 25.63
N GLY A 133 7.18 -4.21 25.71
CA GLY A 133 7.51 -5.11 24.60
C GLY A 133 6.62 -4.88 23.38
N THR A 134 5.34 -4.54 23.59
CA THR A 134 4.41 -4.19 22.52
C THR A 134 4.81 -2.90 21.81
N ALA A 135 5.16 -1.85 22.56
CA ALA A 135 5.65 -0.60 21.99
C ALA A 135 6.98 -0.80 21.24
N GLU A 136 7.89 -1.63 21.75
CA GLU A 136 9.13 -1.99 21.06
C GLU A 136 8.87 -2.70 19.72
N ARG A 137 7.93 -3.66 19.69
CA ARG A 137 7.52 -4.32 18.44
C ARG A 137 6.86 -3.36 17.45
N GLN A 138 6.04 -2.41 17.94
CA GLN A 138 5.45 -1.38 17.09
C GLN A 138 6.51 -0.45 16.49
N MET A 139 7.52 -0.05 17.27
CA MET A 139 8.65 0.74 16.76
C MET A 139 9.44 -0.02 15.70
N LYS A 140 9.82 -1.27 15.96
CA LYS A 140 10.52 -2.12 14.98
C LYS A 140 9.73 -2.27 13.68
N LEU A 141 8.41 -2.47 13.78
CA LEU A 141 7.55 -2.51 12.60
C LEU A 141 7.58 -1.18 11.84
N GLY A 142 7.49 -0.05 12.54
CA GLY A 142 7.52 1.26 11.91
C GLY A 142 8.85 1.56 11.23
N GLU A 143 9.98 1.23 11.88
CA GLU A 143 11.33 1.35 11.32
C GLU A 143 11.47 0.52 10.05
N HIS A 144 11.02 -0.73 10.09
CA HIS A 144 10.97 -1.60 8.91
C HIS A 144 10.12 -1.00 7.78
N LEU A 145 8.95 -0.42 8.09
CA LEU A 145 8.12 0.24 7.09
C LEU A 145 8.87 1.41 6.47
N VAL A 146 9.42 2.33 7.27
CA VAL A 146 10.15 3.51 6.77
C VAL A 146 11.39 3.13 5.96
N ALA A 147 12.05 2.02 6.29
CA ALA A 147 13.18 1.46 5.55
C ALA A 147 12.82 0.79 4.21
N GLY A 148 11.58 0.96 3.73
CA GLY A 148 11.10 0.41 2.45
C GLY A 148 10.24 -0.84 2.58
N GLY A 149 10.04 -1.36 3.80
CA GLY A 149 9.15 -2.49 4.07
C GLY A 149 7.69 -2.25 3.68
N TYR A 150 7.27 -0.98 3.51
CA TYR A 150 5.94 -0.65 2.98
C TYR A 150 5.70 -1.19 1.56
N LEU A 151 6.75 -1.42 0.77
CA LEU A 151 6.62 -1.96 -0.60
C LEU A 151 5.99 -3.36 -0.61
N ALA A 152 6.19 -4.15 0.46
CA ALA A 152 5.52 -5.44 0.60
C ALA A 152 3.99 -5.30 0.69
N LEU A 153 3.48 -4.16 1.19
CA LEU A 153 2.03 -3.89 1.21
C LEU A 153 1.47 -3.71 -0.21
N LEU A 154 2.27 -3.13 -1.11
CA LEU A 154 1.91 -2.96 -2.53
C LEU A 154 2.03 -4.27 -3.31
N ARG A 155 2.95 -5.15 -2.90
CA ARG A 155 3.20 -6.47 -3.49
C ARG A 155 2.35 -7.57 -2.85
N HIS A 156 1.22 -7.25 -2.24
CA HIS A 156 0.29 -8.25 -1.71
C HIS A 156 0.85 -9.11 -0.56
N GLY A 157 1.85 -8.59 0.16
CA GLY A 157 2.59 -9.32 1.19
C GLY A 157 3.75 -10.16 0.65
N ILE A 158 4.04 -10.11 -0.66
CA ILE A 158 5.16 -10.83 -1.27
C ILE A 158 6.42 -9.97 -1.12
N PRO A 159 7.46 -10.45 -0.40
CA PRO A 159 8.74 -9.75 -0.29
C PRO A 159 9.34 -9.48 -1.68
N ARG A 160 10.16 -8.44 -1.80
CA ARG A 160 11.04 -8.30 -2.98
C ARG A 160 12.10 -9.40 -2.86
N ASN A 161 12.17 -10.32 -3.82
CA ASN A 161 13.33 -11.20 -3.91
C ASN A 161 14.56 -10.31 -4.22
N PRO A 162 15.60 -10.28 -3.37
CA PRO A 162 16.81 -9.50 -3.64
C PRO A 162 17.51 -9.93 -4.94
N GLU A 163 17.35 -11.18 -5.39
CA GLU A 163 18.05 -11.70 -6.58
C GLU A 163 17.52 -11.14 -7.90
N THR A 164 16.23 -10.81 -8.00
CA THR A 164 15.66 -10.20 -9.22
C THR A 164 15.97 -8.70 -9.36
N ALA A 165 16.57 -8.06 -8.36
CA ALA A 165 16.98 -6.66 -8.46
C ALA A 165 18.27 -6.47 -9.27
N SER A 166 19.10 -7.50 -9.42
CA SER A 166 20.40 -7.44 -10.10
C SER A 166 20.32 -7.70 -11.61
N ILE A 167 19.15 -8.04 -12.15
CA ILE A 167 18.97 -8.38 -13.58
C ILE A 167 18.44 -7.16 -14.37
N SER A 168 18.19 -6.02 -13.70
CA SER A 168 17.60 -4.83 -14.34
C SER A 168 18.41 -3.53 -14.13
N ALA A 169 19.72 -3.65 -13.89
CA ALA A 169 20.67 -2.53 -13.96
C ALA A 169 21.59 -2.72 -15.17
#